data_AF-A0AA42Y5U8-F1
#
_entry.id   AF-A0AA42Y5U8-F1
#
_cell.length_a   1.000
_cell.length_b   1.000
_cell.length_c   1.000
_cell.angle_alpha   90.00
_cell.angle_beta   90.00
_cell.angle_gamma   90.00
#
_symmetry.space_group_name_H-M   'P 1'
#
loop_
_entity.id
_entity.type
_entity.pdbx_description
1 polymer ?
#
loop_
_entity_poly.entity_id
_entity_poly.type
_entity_poly.pdbx_seq_one_letter_code
_entity_poly.pdbx_strand_id
1 'polypeptide(L)'
;MTRASSIVLRVLALTIVMFVCFAVGSLVLGLPSGAEPSEQSGAEVLPLLTVCLLNTIVLAHVILRSRWGGWKLIAAVCFVFYGAMTFMSQIESAVFITTLPPGLLPRIFLMGVLISAPFSMVAVLILGKKRADLASAEPNTRLVMPPGDWAWKVAVLAAAYVLLYFTFGYFIAWQNPTLREYYGGVDEGGFLVHMGTVVRDTPWMFPFQVLRGLFWIAIALPLVRMMRGGWQETAVAVGLVFAVLMTGQLLLPNPYMPDTVRMTHLVETASSNFLFGLLVGWLLTRGQPLPA
;
A
#
# COMPACT_ATOMS: atom_id res chain seq x y z
N MET A 1 -29.78 17.77 -0.95
CA MET A 1 -28.50 17.19 -1.43
C MET A 1 -28.66 15.69 -1.57
N THR A 2 -28.30 15.10 -2.71
CA THR A 2 -28.35 13.64 -2.88
C THR A 2 -27.29 12.97 -2.00
N ARG A 3 -27.48 11.71 -1.63
CA ARG A 3 -26.53 10.92 -0.83
C ARG A 3 -25.12 10.91 -1.44
N ALA A 4 -25.03 10.96 -2.77
CA ALA A 4 -23.78 11.06 -3.52
C ALA A 4 -23.06 12.40 -3.28
N SER A 5 -23.76 13.54 -3.37
CA SER A 5 -23.17 14.86 -3.08
C SER A 5 -22.63 14.96 -1.65
N SER A 6 -23.27 14.29 -0.69
CA SER A 6 -22.78 14.23 0.70
C SER A 6 -21.49 13.42 0.84
N ILE A 7 -21.34 12.32 0.09
CA ILE A 7 -20.12 11.49 0.13
C ILE A 7 -18.95 12.23 -0.52
N VAL A 8 -19.15 12.86 -1.68
CA VAL A 8 -18.11 13.64 -2.36
C VAL A 8 -17.55 14.73 -1.44
N LEU A 9 -18.43 15.48 -0.77
CA LEU A 9 -17.99 16.53 0.17
C LEU A 9 -17.17 15.96 1.33
N ARG A 10 -17.55 14.80 1.87
CA ARG A 10 -16.78 14.12 2.94
C ARG A 10 -15.42 13.64 2.44
N VAL A 11 -15.33 13.12 1.21
CA VAL A 11 -14.05 12.73 0.61
C VAL A 11 -13.16 13.95 0.43
N LEU A 12 -13.68 15.07 -0.10
CA LEU A 12 -12.92 16.31 -0.23
C LEU A 12 -12.42 16.84 1.12
N ALA A 13 -13.28 16.83 2.14
CA ALA A 13 -12.89 17.22 3.49
C ALA A 13 -11.78 16.30 4.05
N LEU A 14 -11.87 14.99 3.82
CA LEU A 14 -10.84 14.04 4.24
C LEU A 14 -9.54 14.18 3.46
N THR A 15 -9.58 14.56 2.18
CA THR A 15 -8.37 14.89 1.41
C THR A 15 -7.63 16.06 2.05
N ILE A 16 -8.36 17.09 2.52
CA ILE A 16 -7.76 18.22 3.24
C ILE A 16 -7.17 17.74 4.58
N VAL A 17 -7.88 16.89 5.33
CA VAL A 17 -7.35 16.31 6.58
C VAL A 17 -6.06 15.53 6.32
N MET A 18 -6.02 14.70 5.28
CA MET A 18 -4.83 13.95 4.88
C MET A 18 -3.67 14.91 4.57
N PHE A 19 -3.92 15.95 3.78
CA PHE A 19 -2.93 16.96 3.44
C PHE A 19 -2.36 17.64 4.70
N VAL A 20 -3.22 18.03 5.64
CA VAL A 20 -2.80 18.60 6.93
C VAL A 20 -1.96 17.59 7.72
N CYS A 21 -2.34 16.31 7.75
CA CYS A 21 -1.56 15.27 8.40
C CYS A 21 -0.15 15.13 7.80
N PHE A 22 0.00 15.18 6.47
CA PHE A 22 1.30 15.20 5.81
C PHE A 22 2.11 16.45 6.18
N ALA A 23 1.50 17.63 6.09
CA ALA A 23 2.17 18.90 6.39
C ALA A 23 2.67 18.95 7.85
N VAL A 24 1.83 18.54 8.80
CA VAL A 24 2.19 18.46 10.23
C VAL A 24 3.27 17.41 10.46
N GLY A 25 3.15 16.22 9.85
CA GLY A 25 4.14 15.17 9.98
C GLY A 25 5.54 15.59 9.51
N SER A 26 5.62 16.23 8.34
CA SER A 26 6.88 16.75 7.80
C SER A 26 7.47 17.86 8.68
N LEU A 27 6.64 18.80 9.15
CA LEU A 27 7.07 19.91 9.99
C LEU A 27 7.62 19.44 11.34
N VAL A 28 6.91 18.55 12.03
CA VAL A 28 7.29 18.04 13.36
C VAL A 28 8.63 17.30 13.32
N LEU A 29 8.93 16.63 12.22
CA LEU A 29 10.10 15.76 12.10
C LEU A 29 11.28 16.41 11.37
N GLY A 30 11.12 17.67 10.95
CA GLY A 30 12.14 18.41 10.22
C GLY A 30 12.62 17.65 8.98
N LEU A 31 11.73 16.88 8.35
CA LEU A 31 12.04 16.20 7.10
C LEU A 31 12.05 17.28 6.02
N PRO A 32 13.11 17.38 5.20
CA PRO A 32 13.04 18.25 4.05
C PRO A 32 11.83 17.83 3.22
N SER A 33 10.82 18.70 3.16
CA SER A 33 10.01 18.78 1.95
C SER A 33 10.99 18.84 0.79
N GLY A 34 10.75 18.13 -0.32
CA GLY A 34 11.61 18.19 -1.50
C GLY A 34 11.99 19.63 -1.92
N ALA A 35 11.22 20.63 -1.48
CA ALA A 35 11.55 22.03 -1.37
C ALA A 35 12.82 22.33 -0.52
N GLU A 36 13.98 22.33 -1.16
CA GLU A 36 14.86 23.50 -1.06
C GLU A 36 14.03 24.75 -1.42
N PRO A 37 14.21 25.91 -0.75
CA PRO A 37 13.47 27.13 -1.05
C PRO A 37 13.93 27.72 -2.39
N SER A 38 13.49 27.09 -3.47
CA SER A 38 13.52 27.61 -4.83
C SER A 38 12.11 28.05 -5.22
N GLU A 39 11.98 28.93 -6.20
CA GLU A 39 10.71 29.54 -6.68
C GLU A 39 9.62 28.52 -7.13
N GLN A 40 9.88 27.21 -7.05
CA GLN A 40 9.00 26.09 -7.44
C GLN A 40 8.11 25.54 -6.31
N SER A 41 7.92 26.25 -5.20
CA SER A 41 7.12 25.79 -4.05
C SER A 41 5.66 25.40 -4.40
N GLY A 42 5.09 25.93 -5.49
CA GLY A 42 3.76 25.54 -5.98
C GLY A 42 3.70 24.20 -6.74
N ALA A 43 4.82 23.74 -7.31
CA ALA A 43 4.86 22.53 -8.15
C ALA A 43 4.74 21.23 -7.34
N GLU A 44 5.12 21.23 -6.05
CA GLU A 44 5.06 20.05 -5.17
C GLU A 44 3.69 19.84 -4.52
N VAL A 45 2.87 20.90 -4.47
CA VAL A 45 1.53 20.86 -3.85
C VAL A 45 0.58 19.96 -4.64
N LEU A 46 0.62 20.02 -5.97
CA LEU A 46 -0.29 19.25 -6.82
C LEU A 46 -0.03 17.72 -6.74
N PRO A 47 1.21 17.21 -6.82
CA PRO A 47 1.51 15.81 -6.52
C PRO A 47 1.04 15.38 -5.14
N LEU A 48 1.29 16.18 -4.09
CA LEU A 48 0.86 15.85 -2.73
C LEU A 48 -0.66 15.79 -2.59
N LEU A 49 -1.39 16.75 -3.17
CA LEU A 49 -2.85 16.74 -3.20
C LEU A 49 -3.38 15.52 -3.97
N THR A 50 -2.71 15.12 -5.05
CA THR A 50 -3.06 13.93 -5.83
C THR A 50 -2.91 12.67 -4.97
N VAL A 51 -1.79 12.52 -4.27
CA VAL A 51 -1.56 11.41 -3.34
C VAL A 51 -2.59 11.39 -2.22
N CYS A 52 -2.87 12.55 -1.62
CA CYS A 52 -3.88 12.67 -0.57
C CYS A 52 -5.27 12.26 -1.07
N LEU A 53 -5.65 12.68 -2.28
CA LEU A 53 -6.93 12.36 -2.90
C LEU A 53 -7.04 10.86 -3.19
N LEU A 54 -6.02 10.27 -3.83
CA LEU A 54 -5.99 8.84 -4.17
C LEU A 54 -6.08 7.97 -2.90
N ASN A 55 -5.24 8.24 -1.90
CA ASN A 55 -5.28 7.53 -0.63
C ASN A 55 -6.65 7.67 0.05
N THR A 56 -7.22 8.88 0.04
CA THR A 56 -8.52 9.15 0.65
C THR A 56 -9.65 8.40 -0.06
N ILE A 57 -9.66 8.35 -1.40
CA ILE A 57 -10.68 7.61 -2.17
C ILE A 57 -10.64 6.13 -1.81
N VAL A 58 -9.45 5.53 -1.81
CA VAL A 58 -9.27 4.10 -1.53
C VAL A 58 -9.68 3.77 -0.09
N LEU A 59 -9.20 4.56 0.89
CA LEU A 59 -9.53 4.34 2.30
C LEU A 59 -11.01 4.63 2.58
N ALA A 60 -11.61 5.64 1.96
CA ALA A 60 -13.02 5.95 2.10
C ALA A 60 -13.90 4.82 1.54
N HIS A 61 -13.55 4.25 0.38
CA HIS A 61 -14.24 3.08 -0.17
C HIS A 61 -14.23 1.92 0.84
N VAL A 62 -13.06 1.58 1.36
CA VAL A 62 -12.85 0.52 2.35
C VAL A 62 -13.66 0.77 3.64
N ILE A 63 -13.65 1.99 4.17
CA ILE A 63 -14.40 2.39 5.37
C ILE A 63 -15.91 2.28 5.15
N LEU A 64 -16.42 2.83 4.05
CA LEU A 64 -17.85 2.83 3.73
C LEU A 64 -18.39 1.42 3.51
N ARG A 65 -17.59 0.55 2.86
CA ARG A 65 -17.93 -0.85 2.59
C ARG A 65 -17.61 -1.80 3.75
N SER A 66 -17.08 -1.31 4.87
CA SER A 66 -16.77 -2.14 6.04
C SER A 66 -18.00 -2.52 6.87
N ARG A 67 -18.05 -3.76 7.37
CA ARG A 67 -18.97 -4.27 8.42
C ARG A 67 -18.62 -3.70 9.78
N TRP A 68 -17.34 -3.42 10.02
CA TRP A 68 -16.86 -2.92 11.30
C TRP A 68 -17.21 -1.44 11.48
N GLY A 69 -17.17 -0.98 12.72
CA GLY A 69 -17.35 0.42 13.10
C GLY A 69 -16.65 0.69 14.43
N GLY A 70 -16.58 1.97 14.80
CA GLY A 70 -15.94 2.42 16.03
C GLY A 70 -14.44 2.11 16.08
N TRP A 71 -13.90 1.89 17.28
CA TRP A 71 -12.46 1.68 17.52
C TRP A 71 -11.86 0.51 16.74
N LYS A 72 -12.63 -0.57 16.55
CA LYS A 72 -12.17 -1.72 15.77
C LYS A 72 -11.87 -1.33 14.32
N LEU A 73 -12.71 -0.49 13.71
CA LEU A 73 -12.49 0.00 12.35
C LEU A 73 -11.32 1.00 12.31
N ILE A 74 -11.23 1.90 13.30
CA ILE A 74 -10.12 2.87 13.41
C ILE A 74 -8.78 2.14 13.44
N ALA A 75 -8.64 1.14 14.34
CA ALA A 75 -7.42 0.36 14.47
C ALA A 75 -7.09 -0.42 13.17
N ALA A 76 -8.10 -1.01 12.53
CA ALA A 76 -7.91 -1.75 11.27
C ALA A 76 -7.45 -0.84 10.13
N VAL A 77 -8.09 0.32 9.95
CA VAL A 77 -7.71 1.29 8.93
C VAL A 77 -6.32 1.86 9.21
N CYS A 78 -6.01 2.18 10.47
CA CYS A 78 -4.69 2.66 10.86
C CYS A 78 -3.60 1.62 10.58
N PHE A 79 -3.84 0.36 10.93
CA PHE A 79 -2.91 -0.75 10.68
C PHE A 79 -2.68 -0.95 9.18
N VAL A 80 -3.76 -0.98 8.38
CA VAL A 80 -3.64 -1.14 6.93
C VAL A 80 -2.92 0.05 6.29
N PHE A 81 -3.29 1.27 6.68
CA PHE A 81 -2.74 2.47 6.10
C PHE A 81 -1.26 2.61 6.44
N TYR A 82 -0.89 2.48 7.72
CA TYR A 82 0.50 2.48 8.16
C TYR A 82 1.31 1.33 7.55
N GLY A 83 0.74 0.12 7.59
CA GLY A 83 1.36 -1.09 7.09
C GLY A 83 1.71 -0.97 5.61
N ALA A 84 0.74 -0.60 4.77
CA ALA A 84 0.93 -0.49 3.34
C ALA A 84 1.77 0.73 2.93
N MET A 85 1.44 1.93 3.45
CA MET A 85 2.10 3.17 3.01
C MET A 85 3.53 3.27 3.56
N THR A 86 3.70 3.06 4.86
CA THR A 86 4.98 3.33 5.53
C THR A 86 5.78 2.05 5.67
N PHE A 87 5.26 1.03 6.36
CA PHE A 87 6.05 -0.14 6.70
C PHE A 87 6.54 -0.88 5.45
N MET A 88 5.66 -1.19 4.49
CA MET A 88 6.06 -1.92 3.28
C MET A 88 7.02 -1.17 2.36
N SER A 89 6.94 0.17 2.32
CA SER A 89 7.88 1.01 1.55
C SER A 89 9.22 1.11 2.27
N GLN A 90 9.22 1.37 3.58
CA GLN A 90 10.46 1.69 4.30
C GLN A 90 11.32 0.46 4.59
N ILE A 91 10.75 -0.75 4.66
CA ILE A 91 11.56 -1.98 4.70
C ILE A 91 12.36 -2.20 3.41
N GLU A 92 11.88 -1.72 2.24
CA GLU A 92 12.68 -1.72 1.00
C GLU A 92 13.79 -0.68 1.09
N SER A 93 13.46 0.55 1.50
CA SER A 93 14.45 1.62 1.66
C SER A 93 15.60 1.19 2.58
N ALA A 94 15.29 0.49 3.67
CA ALA A 94 16.29 -0.01 4.63
C ALA A 94 17.24 -1.05 4.04
N VAL A 95 16.82 -1.78 3.00
CA VAL A 95 17.57 -2.89 2.41
C VAL A 95 18.27 -2.47 1.12
N PHE A 96 17.61 -1.69 0.27
CA PHE A 96 18.10 -1.32 -1.05
C PHE A 96 18.77 0.05 -1.12
N ILE A 97 18.49 0.97 -0.19
CA ILE A 97 19.11 2.31 -0.19
C ILE A 97 20.21 2.35 0.87
N THR A 98 21.46 2.29 0.43
CA THR A 98 22.63 2.21 1.31
C THR A 98 23.13 3.56 1.82
N THR A 99 22.63 4.67 1.28
CA THR A 99 23.15 6.03 1.50
C THR A 99 22.15 6.99 2.18
N LEU A 100 21.24 6.47 3.00
CA LEU A 100 20.31 7.33 3.75
C LEU A 100 21.01 8.06 4.91
N PRO A 101 20.73 9.35 5.13
CA PRO A 101 21.20 10.08 6.30
C PRO A 101 20.83 9.38 7.63
N PRO A 102 21.72 9.40 8.63
CA PRO A 102 21.44 8.81 9.94
C PRO A 102 20.16 9.38 10.56
N GLY A 103 19.29 8.50 11.06
CA GLY A 103 18.04 8.88 11.71
C GLY A 103 16.88 9.24 10.77
N LEU A 104 17.10 9.30 9.45
CA LEU A 104 16.03 9.58 8.48
C LEU A 104 14.95 8.49 8.49
N LEU A 105 15.36 7.22 8.43
CA LEU A 105 14.43 6.09 8.36
C LEU A 105 13.49 6.02 9.60
N PRO A 106 13.98 6.09 10.86
CA PRO A 106 13.11 6.18 12.04
C PRO A 106 12.14 7.38 12.02
N ARG A 107 12.59 8.54 11.51
CA ARG A 107 11.70 9.71 11.36
C ARG A 107 10.59 9.43 10.36
N ILE A 108 10.87 8.79 9.22
CA ILE A 108 9.82 8.43 8.24
C ILE A 108 8.81 7.45 8.85
N PHE A 109 9.26 6.47 9.65
CA PHE A 109 8.36 5.60 10.39
C PHE A 109 7.45 6.39 11.34
N LEU A 110 8.01 7.33 12.12
CA LEU A 110 7.22 8.19 13.01
C LEU A 110 6.25 9.09 12.22
N MET A 111 6.67 9.61 11.06
CA MET A 111 5.81 10.38 10.17
C MET A 111 4.60 9.55 9.71
N GLY A 112 4.85 8.28 9.37
CA GLY A 112 3.79 7.32 9.05
C GLY A 112 2.73 7.23 10.14
N VAL A 113 3.14 7.16 11.41
CA VAL A 113 2.21 7.13 12.56
C VAL A 113 1.45 8.46 12.68
N LEU A 114 2.15 9.59 12.57
CA LEU A 114 1.55 10.93 12.63
C LEU A 114 0.57 11.20 11.50
N ILE A 115 0.68 10.49 10.38
CA ILE A 115 -0.27 10.57 9.28
C ILE A 115 -1.42 9.57 9.48
N SER A 116 -1.09 8.29 9.68
CA SER A 116 -2.06 7.21 9.62
C SER A 116 -3.03 7.21 10.79
N ALA A 117 -2.57 7.49 12.01
CA ALA A 117 -3.39 7.44 13.22
C ALA A 117 -4.47 8.53 13.26
N PRO A 118 -4.14 9.84 13.15
CA PRO A 118 -5.16 10.88 13.18
C PRO A 118 -6.08 10.81 11.96
N PHE A 119 -5.55 10.52 10.75
CA PHE A 119 -6.39 10.37 9.57
C PHE A 119 -7.42 9.25 9.75
N SER A 120 -6.99 8.06 10.21
CA SER A 120 -7.90 6.92 10.39
C SER A 120 -9.00 7.22 11.40
N MET A 121 -8.66 7.91 12.50
CA MET A 121 -9.64 8.34 13.49
C MET A 121 -10.67 9.30 12.87
N VAL A 122 -10.21 10.37 12.21
CA VAL A 122 -11.09 11.39 11.62
C VAL A 122 -11.92 10.81 10.47
N ALA A 123 -11.34 9.95 9.61
CA ALA A 123 -12.01 9.31 8.49
C ALA A 123 -13.20 8.45 8.94
N VAL A 124 -13.04 7.62 9.97
CA VAL A 124 -14.14 6.79 10.50
C VAL A 124 -15.25 7.65 11.10
N LEU A 125 -14.90 8.76 11.77
CA LEU A 125 -15.86 9.68 12.36
C LEU A 125 -16.65 10.48 11.31
N ILE A 126 -15.97 11.06 10.31
CA ILE A 126 -16.59 11.85 9.23
C ILE A 126 -17.45 10.98 8.32
N LEU A 127 -17.01 9.75 8.02
CA LEU A 127 -17.79 8.82 7.19
C LEU A 127 -18.96 8.18 7.95
N GLY A 128 -19.12 8.49 9.25
CA GLY A 128 -20.29 8.11 10.05
C GLY A 128 -20.28 6.66 10.55
N LYS A 129 -19.12 6.00 10.56
CA LYS A 129 -18.96 4.60 11.02
C LYS A 129 -18.70 4.51 12.53
N LYS A 130 -19.39 5.32 13.34
CA LYS A 130 -19.15 5.45 14.80
C LYS A 130 -19.55 4.19 15.59
N ARG A 131 -20.57 3.45 15.14
CA ARG A 131 -21.00 2.18 15.71
C ARG A 131 -20.98 1.11 14.63
N ALA A 132 -20.68 -0.12 15.00
CA ALA A 132 -20.84 -1.26 14.09
C ALA A 132 -22.33 -1.41 13.74
N ASP A 133 -22.64 -1.77 12.49
CA ASP A 133 -24.03 -2.02 12.10
C ASP A 133 -24.53 -3.28 12.82
N LEU A 134 -25.35 -3.08 13.85
CA LEU A 134 -26.04 -4.14 14.58
C LEU A 134 -26.93 -4.99 13.67
N ALA A 135 -27.39 -4.41 12.55
CA ALA A 135 -28.21 -5.09 11.53
C ALA A 135 -27.45 -6.14 10.71
N SER A 136 -26.12 -6.23 10.84
CA SER A 136 -25.29 -7.25 10.18
C SER A 136 -24.81 -8.34 11.15
N ALA A 137 -25.73 -8.84 11.98
CA ALA A 137 -25.51 -9.89 12.98
C ALA A 137 -25.23 -11.29 12.37
N GLU A 138 -25.25 -11.42 11.05
CA GLU A 138 -24.78 -12.61 10.34
C GLU A 138 -23.34 -12.98 10.76
N PRO A 139 -23.11 -14.21 11.26
CA PRO A 139 -21.78 -14.69 11.60
C PRO A 139 -20.84 -14.52 10.42
N ASN A 140 -19.83 -13.66 10.57
CA ASN A 140 -18.86 -13.48 9.51
C ASN A 140 -17.90 -14.66 9.52
N THR A 141 -18.12 -15.58 8.59
CA THR A 141 -17.34 -16.81 8.41
C THR A 141 -15.98 -16.56 7.78
N ARG A 142 -15.68 -15.37 7.24
CA ARG A 142 -14.42 -15.10 6.52
C ARG A 142 -13.18 -15.45 7.32
N LEU A 143 -12.21 -16.03 6.63
CA LEU A 143 -10.93 -16.46 7.19
C LEU A 143 -11.04 -17.57 8.25
N VAL A 144 -12.23 -18.13 8.48
CA VAL A 144 -12.42 -19.36 9.24
C VAL A 144 -12.21 -20.53 8.28
N MET A 145 -11.06 -21.18 8.38
CA MET A 145 -10.70 -22.35 7.59
C MET A 145 -9.70 -23.22 8.37
N PRO A 146 -9.60 -24.52 8.07
CA PRO A 146 -8.62 -25.43 8.69
C PRO A 146 -7.18 -24.94 8.50
N PRO A 147 -6.24 -25.31 9.40
CA PRO A 147 -4.83 -24.93 9.27
C PRO A 147 -4.19 -25.37 7.95
N GLY A 148 -4.58 -26.53 7.41
CA GLY A 148 -4.11 -26.99 6.10
C GLY A 148 -4.52 -26.06 4.96
N ASP A 149 -5.75 -25.52 5.01
CA ASP A 149 -6.24 -24.55 4.03
C ASP A 149 -5.50 -23.22 4.11
N TRP A 150 -5.19 -22.79 5.33
CA TRP A 150 -4.33 -21.63 5.56
C TRP A 150 -2.94 -21.85 4.98
N ALA A 151 -2.32 -22.99 5.28
CA ALA A 151 -0.94 -23.28 4.88
C ALA A 151 -0.76 -23.25 3.36
N TRP A 152 -1.61 -23.95 2.59
CA TRP A 152 -1.46 -23.97 1.14
C TRP A 152 -1.78 -22.61 0.51
N LYS A 153 -2.79 -21.88 1.01
CA LYS A 153 -3.12 -20.54 0.48
C LYS A 153 -1.99 -19.56 0.72
N VAL A 154 -1.42 -19.57 1.93
CA VAL A 154 -0.27 -18.72 2.25
C VAL A 154 0.94 -19.09 1.41
N ALA A 155 1.21 -20.39 1.21
CA ALA A 155 2.29 -20.85 0.34
C ALA A 155 2.11 -20.39 -1.11
N VAL A 156 0.90 -20.53 -1.67
CA VAL A 156 0.57 -20.05 -3.02
C VAL A 156 0.72 -18.53 -3.13
N LEU A 157 0.26 -17.77 -2.15
CA LEU A 157 0.39 -16.31 -2.15
C LEU A 157 1.84 -15.86 -2.00
N ALA A 158 2.64 -16.52 -1.15
CA ALA A 158 4.06 -16.23 -1.01
C ALA A 158 4.81 -16.50 -2.33
N ALA A 159 4.56 -17.64 -2.98
CA ALA A 159 5.14 -17.97 -4.28
C ALA A 159 4.69 -16.98 -5.37
N ALA A 160 3.41 -16.62 -5.40
CA ALA A 160 2.87 -15.66 -6.36
C ALA A 160 3.48 -14.25 -6.16
N TYR A 161 3.69 -13.82 -4.92
CA TYR A 161 4.34 -12.54 -4.64
C TYR A 161 5.76 -12.50 -5.20
N VAL A 162 6.56 -13.54 -4.92
CA VAL A 162 7.93 -13.68 -5.44
C VAL A 162 7.93 -13.67 -6.97
N LEU A 163 7.01 -14.42 -7.59
CA LEU A 163 6.90 -14.47 -9.04
C LEU A 163 6.55 -13.09 -9.62
N LEU A 164 5.57 -12.38 -9.06
CA LEU A 164 5.18 -11.05 -9.50
C LEU A 164 6.32 -10.05 -9.33
N TYR A 165 7.02 -10.08 -8.19
CA TYR A 165 8.18 -9.22 -7.93
C TYR A 165 9.24 -9.37 -9.02
N PHE A 166 9.71 -10.59 -9.28
CA PHE A 166 10.77 -10.79 -10.28
C PHE A 166 10.30 -10.57 -11.72
N THR A 167 9.05 -10.91 -12.03
CA THR A 167 8.49 -10.71 -13.38
C THR A 167 8.36 -9.22 -13.70
N PHE A 168 7.74 -8.44 -12.81
CA PHE A 168 7.57 -7.00 -13.03
C PHE A 168 8.89 -6.26 -12.87
N GLY A 169 9.72 -6.66 -11.91
CA GLY A 169 11.08 -6.18 -11.74
C GLY A 169 11.89 -6.31 -13.03
N TYR A 170 11.86 -7.46 -13.69
CA TYR A 170 12.59 -7.63 -14.94
C TYR A 170 11.94 -6.92 -16.13
N PHE A 171 10.64 -7.16 -16.39
CA PHE A 171 9.98 -6.72 -17.63
C PHE A 171 9.55 -5.26 -17.65
N ILE A 172 9.49 -4.58 -16.49
CA ILE A 172 9.14 -3.17 -16.40
C ILE A 172 10.35 -2.37 -15.89
N ALA A 173 10.86 -2.69 -14.70
CA ALA A 173 11.92 -1.90 -14.09
C ALA A 173 13.27 -2.09 -14.78
N TRP A 174 13.74 -3.33 -14.90
CA TRP A 174 15.07 -3.64 -15.43
C TRP A 174 15.21 -3.38 -16.93
N GLN A 175 14.09 -3.28 -17.66
CA GLN A 175 14.13 -2.83 -19.06
C GLN A 175 14.50 -1.35 -19.20
N ASN A 176 14.32 -0.54 -18.14
CA ASN A 176 14.68 0.86 -18.17
C ASN A 176 16.21 1.04 -17.98
N PRO A 177 16.95 1.59 -18.96
CA PRO A 177 18.39 1.80 -18.85
C PRO A 177 18.77 2.75 -17.70
N THR A 178 17.99 3.80 -17.44
CA THR A 178 18.24 4.74 -16.33
C THR A 178 18.10 4.07 -14.97
N LEU A 179 17.14 3.15 -14.84
CA LEU A 179 16.95 2.39 -13.60
C LEU A 179 18.11 1.42 -13.37
N ARG A 180 18.55 0.70 -14.41
CA ARG A 180 19.73 -0.17 -14.33
C ARG A 180 20.97 0.59 -13.93
N GLU A 181 21.24 1.73 -14.57
CA GLU A 181 22.37 2.60 -14.25
C GLU A 181 22.31 3.06 -12.78
N TYR A 182 21.13 3.48 -12.31
CA TYR A 182 20.92 3.90 -10.92
C TYR A 182 21.28 2.80 -9.90
N TYR A 183 20.99 1.53 -10.21
CA TYR A 183 21.34 0.38 -9.36
C TYR A 183 22.72 -0.25 -9.69
N GLY A 184 23.49 0.33 -10.61
CA GLY A 184 24.78 -0.24 -11.05
C GLY A 184 24.65 -1.59 -11.79
N GLY A 185 23.48 -1.86 -12.36
CA GLY A 185 23.16 -3.08 -13.09
C GLY A 185 23.58 -3.06 -14.55
N VAL A 186 23.54 -4.24 -15.18
CA VAL A 186 23.85 -4.43 -16.60
C VAL A 186 22.67 -5.07 -17.33
N ASP A 187 22.68 -5.07 -18.67
CA ASP A 187 21.78 -5.90 -19.45
C ASP A 187 22.26 -7.35 -19.45
N GLU A 188 21.56 -8.24 -18.75
CA GLU A 188 21.82 -9.68 -18.86
C GLU A 188 21.14 -10.30 -20.09
N GLY A 189 20.39 -9.52 -20.86
CA GLY A 189 19.74 -9.88 -22.12
C GLY A 189 18.38 -10.57 -21.96
N GLY A 190 18.31 -11.63 -21.16
CA GLY A 190 17.11 -12.47 -21.02
C GLY A 190 16.68 -12.70 -19.58
N PHE A 191 15.36 -12.85 -19.35
CA PHE A 191 14.78 -13.06 -18.01
C PHE A 191 15.43 -14.24 -17.28
N LEU A 192 15.62 -15.37 -17.96
CA LEU A 192 16.22 -16.57 -17.34
C LEU A 192 17.69 -16.35 -16.96
N VAL A 193 18.44 -15.57 -17.75
CA VAL A 193 19.84 -15.23 -17.45
C VAL A 193 19.89 -14.29 -16.25
N HIS A 194 19.03 -13.26 -16.23
CA HIS A 194 18.88 -12.35 -15.11
C HIS A 194 18.52 -13.10 -13.82
N MET A 195 17.57 -14.03 -13.86
CA MET A 195 17.24 -14.86 -12.70
C MET A 195 18.41 -15.74 -12.25
N GLY A 196 19.23 -16.25 -13.17
CA GLY A 196 20.47 -16.95 -12.85
C GLY A 196 21.46 -16.07 -12.08
N THR A 197 21.62 -14.81 -12.50
CA THR A 197 22.42 -13.79 -11.80
C THR A 197 21.87 -13.51 -10.40
N VAL A 198 20.56 -13.30 -10.25
CA VAL A 198 19.93 -13.07 -8.94
C VAL A 198 20.16 -14.24 -7.99
N VAL A 199 19.98 -15.49 -8.44
CA VAL A 199 20.20 -16.69 -7.62
C VAL A 199 21.65 -16.81 -7.18
N ARG A 200 22.61 -16.45 -8.04
CA ARG A 200 24.04 -16.56 -7.75
C ARG A 200 24.54 -15.44 -6.84
N ASP A 201 24.19 -14.19 -7.18
CA ASP A 201 24.84 -13.00 -6.63
C ASP A 201 24.02 -12.38 -5.49
N THR A 202 22.69 -12.56 -5.50
CA THR A 202 21.77 -12.01 -4.48
C THR A 202 20.70 -13.01 -4.01
N PRO A 203 21.08 -14.25 -3.61
CA PRO A 203 20.11 -15.29 -3.22
C PRO A 203 19.22 -14.88 -2.04
N TRP A 204 19.67 -13.95 -1.21
CA TRP A 204 18.93 -13.39 -0.09
C TRP A 204 17.64 -12.67 -0.50
N MET A 205 17.51 -12.23 -1.76
CA MET A 205 16.29 -11.58 -2.24
C MET A 205 15.08 -12.51 -2.17
N PHE A 206 15.24 -13.81 -2.43
CA PHE A 206 14.12 -14.76 -2.37
C PHE A 206 13.46 -14.85 -0.98
N PRO A 207 14.17 -15.16 0.12
CA PRO A 207 13.58 -15.19 1.45
C PRO A 207 13.07 -13.80 1.88
N PHE A 208 13.74 -12.72 1.46
CA PHE A 208 13.25 -11.37 1.73
C PHE A 208 11.90 -11.09 1.05
N GLN A 209 11.75 -11.44 -0.23
CA GLN A 209 10.47 -11.27 -0.92
C GLN A 209 9.38 -12.19 -0.37
N VAL A 210 9.72 -13.43 0.04
CA VAL A 210 8.77 -14.29 0.76
C VAL A 210 8.26 -13.59 2.02
N LEU A 211 9.15 -13.05 2.85
CA LEU A 211 8.78 -12.33 4.07
C LEU A 211 7.89 -11.11 3.77
N ARG A 212 8.20 -10.36 2.71
CA ARG A 212 7.37 -9.23 2.28
C ARG A 212 5.99 -9.64 1.79
N GLY A 213 5.90 -10.74 1.05
CA GLY A 213 4.63 -11.35 0.67
C GLY A 213 3.77 -11.69 1.89
N LEU A 214 4.38 -12.25 2.94
CA LEU A 214 3.70 -12.54 4.21
C LEU A 214 3.19 -11.27 4.91
N PHE A 215 3.97 -10.18 4.92
CA PHE A 215 3.52 -8.90 5.47
C PHE A 215 2.35 -8.30 4.70
N TRP A 216 2.38 -8.35 3.37
CA TRP A 216 1.23 -7.95 2.57
C TRP A 216 -0.01 -8.80 2.89
N ILE A 217 0.13 -10.12 2.99
CA ILE A 217 -0.99 -11.00 3.39
C ILE A 217 -1.54 -10.59 4.76
N ALA A 218 -0.67 -10.32 5.74
CA ALA A 218 -1.06 -9.87 7.08
C ALA A 218 -1.85 -8.54 7.03
N ILE A 219 -1.40 -7.57 6.22
CA ILE A 219 -2.08 -6.30 5.98
C ILE A 219 -3.48 -6.52 5.34
N ALA A 220 -3.62 -7.49 4.44
CA ALA A 220 -4.91 -7.80 3.82
C ALA A 220 -5.92 -8.48 4.75
N LEU A 221 -5.50 -9.14 5.84
CA LEU A 221 -6.41 -9.85 6.74
C LEU A 221 -7.56 -8.98 7.28
N PRO A 222 -7.30 -7.80 7.89
CA PRO A 222 -8.39 -6.92 8.32
C PRO A 222 -9.27 -6.46 7.16
N LEU A 223 -8.70 -6.19 5.98
CA LEU A 223 -9.47 -5.81 4.78
C LEU A 223 -10.45 -6.91 4.39
N VAL A 224 -9.96 -8.13 4.17
CA VAL A 224 -10.79 -9.29 3.79
C VAL A 224 -11.88 -9.53 4.83
N ARG A 225 -11.53 -9.43 6.11
CA ARG A 225 -12.45 -9.71 7.21
C ARG A 225 -13.52 -8.65 7.37
N MET A 226 -13.21 -7.39 7.12
CA MET A 226 -14.15 -6.29 7.39
C MET A 226 -15.04 -5.95 6.20
N MET A 227 -14.66 -6.29 4.96
CA MET A 227 -15.46 -5.94 3.78
C MET A 227 -16.86 -6.59 3.78
N ARG A 228 -17.86 -5.84 3.27
CA ARG A 228 -19.27 -6.32 3.14
C ARG A 228 -19.51 -7.16 1.91
N GLY A 229 -19.07 -6.67 0.75
CA GLY A 229 -19.35 -7.29 -0.55
C GLY A 229 -18.57 -8.57 -0.79
N GLY A 230 -18.92 -9.31 -1.85
CA GLY A 230 -18.33 -10.61 -2.17
C GLY A 230 -16.83 -10.59 -2.47
N TRP A 231 -16.33 -11.72 -2.97
CA TRP A 231 -14.90 -11.88 -3.26
C TRP A 231 -14.38 -10.88 -4.30
N GLN A 232 -15.19 -10.51 -5.30
CA GLN A 232 -14.79 -9.57 -6.36
C GLN A 232 -14.52 -8.17 -5.80
N GLU A 233 -15.48 -7.63 -5.04
CA GLU A 233 -15.34 -6.33 -4.40
C GLU A 233 -14.18 -6.33 -3.40
N THR A 234 -14.05 -7.40 -2.62
CA THR A 234 -12.96 -7.54 -1.65
C THR A 234 -11.59 -7.60 -2.35
N ALA A 235 -11.47 -8.36 -3.44
CA ALA A 235 -10.26 -8.45 -4.26
C ALA A 235 -9.87 -7.09 -4.84
N VAL A 236 -10.81 -6.39 -5.46
CA VAL A 236 -10.56 -5.04 -6.03
C VAL A 236 -10.15 -4.06 -4.94
N ALA A 237 -10.82 -4.07 -3.78
CA ALA A 237 -10.46 -3.19 -2.66
C ALA A 237 -9.04 -3.47 -2.13
N VAL A 238 -8.66 -4.75 -1.95
CA VAL A 238 -7.30 -5.12 -1.52
C VAL A 238 -6.27 -4.72 -2.58
N GLY A 239 -6.54 -5.01 -3.86
CA GLY A 239 -5.70 -4.58 -5.00
C GLY A 239 -5.47 -3.08 -5.01
N LEU A 240 -6.53 -2.27 -4.88
CA LEU A 240 -6.42 -0.81 -4.85
C LEU A 240 -5.64 -0.30 -3.64
N VAL A 241 -5.83 -0.89 -2.45
CA VAL A 241 -5.03 -0.54 -1.27
C VAL A 241 -3.55 -0.79 -1.53
N PHE A 242 -3.19 -1.97 -2.05
CA PHE A 242 -1.80 -2.35 -2.28
C PHE A 242 -1.15 -1.51 -3.38
N ALA A 243 -1.91 -1.23 -4.44
CA ALA A 243 -1.46 -0.40 -5.54
C ALA A 243 -1.30 1.06 -5.13
N VAL A 244 -2.24 1.65 -4.40
CA VAL A 244 -2.28 3.10 -4.19
C VAL A 244 -1.48 3.55 -2.96
N LEU A 245 -1.65 2.90 -1.80
CA LEU A 245 -1.16 3.47 -0.54
C LEU A 245 0.37 3.55 -0.48
N MET A 246 1.04 2.51 -0.97
CA MET A 246 2.51 2.47 -1.04
C MET A 246 3.02 3.27 -2.24
N THR A 247 2.53 2.95 -3.44
CA THR A 247 3.15 3.41 -4.68
C THR A 247 2.77 4.84 -5.02
N GLY A 248 1.63 5.33 -4.53
CA GLY A 248 1.24 6.74 -4.67
C GLY A 248 2.31 7.69 -4.13
N GLN A 249 3.10 7.29 -3.12
CA GLN A 249 4.22 8.11 -2.63
C GLN A 249 5.27 8.38 -3.70
N LEU A 250 5.41 7.50 -4.70
CA LEU A 250 6.30 7.71 -5.83
C LEU A 250 5.82 8.84 -6.74
N LEU A 251 4.61 9.40 -6.60
CA LEU A 251 4.22 10.64 -7.28
C LEU A 251 4.89 11.88 -6.69
N LEU A 252 5.41 11.82 -5.46
CA LEU A 252 6.10 12.92 -4.80
C LEU A 252 7.58 12.99 -5.21
N PRO A 253 8.10 14.18 -5.60
CA PRO A 253 9.52 14.35 -5.86
C PRO A 253 10.39 13.80 -4.73
N ASN A 254 11.51 13.17 -5.08
CA ASN A 254 12.40 12.54 -4.12
C ASN A 254 13.85 12.90 -4.45
N PRO A 255 14.59 13.57 -3.54
CA PRO A 255 15.99 13.94 -3.79
C PRO A 255 16.93 12.73 -3.91
N TYR A 256 16.51 11.55 -3.43
CA TYR A 256 17.30 10.31 -3.47
C TYR A 256 16.99 9.43 -4.67
N MET A 257 15.91 9.69 -5.42
CA MET A 257 15.47 8.84 -6.52
C MET A 257 15.08 9.68 -7.73
N PRO A 258 15.81 9.60 -8.85
CA PRO A 258 15.52 10.37 -10.07
C PRO A 258 14.10 10.13 -10.58
N ASP A 259 13.54 11.14 -11.27
CA ASP A 259 12.15 11.11 -11.74
C ASP A 259 11.83 9.86 -12.58
N THR A 260 12.66 9.58 -13.59
CA THR A 260 12.50 8.38 -14.46
C THR A 260 12.50 7.08 -13.66
N VAL A 261 13.38 6.95 -12.67
CA VAL A 261 13.49 5.74 -11.82
C VAL A 261 12.22 5.61 -10.97
N ARG A 262 11.82 6.70 -10.33
CA ARG A 262 10.63 6.79 -9.48
C ARG A 262 9.34 6.49 -10.24
N MET A 263 9.16 7.04 -11.43
CA MET A 263 8.00 6.80 -12.30
C MET A 263 8.00 5.38 -12.86
N THR A 264 9.16 4.80 -13.14
CA THR A 264 9.25 3.39 -13.54
C THR A 264 8.82 2.47 -12.41
N HIS A 265 9.31 2.71 -11.19
CA HIS A 265 8.86 1.99 -10.00
C HIS A 265 7.37 2.22 -9.71
N LEU A 266 6.82 3.41 -9.98
CA LEU A 266 5.39 3.66 -9.82
C LEU A 266 4.59 2.68 -10.69
N VAL A 267 4.93 2.56 -11.98
CA VAL A 267 4.24 1.63 -12.90
C VAL A 267 4.45 0.18 -12.50
N GLU A 268 5.70 -0.21 -12.23
CA GLU A 268 6.08 -1.56 -11.83
C GLU A 268 5.36 -2.01 -10.55
N THR A 269 5.50 -1.22 -9.49
CA THR A 269 4.99 -1.58 -8.16
C THR A 269 3.50 -1.42 -8.07
N ALA A 270 2.88 -0.42 -8.74
CA ALA A 270 1.42 -0.26 -8.70
C ALA A 270 0.73 -1.44 -9.36
N SER A 271 1.22 -1.86 -10.54
CA SER A 271 0.62 -2.95 -11.30
C SER A 271 0.85 -4.32 -10.65
N SER A 272 2.07 -4.63 -10.21
CA SER A 272 2.37 -5.90 -9.52
C SER A 272 1.60 -6.04 -8.20
N ASN A 273 1.58 -4.98 -7.38
CA ASN A 273 0.86 -5.00 -6.10
C ASN A 273 -0.66 -5.02 -6.29
N PHE A 274 -1.19 -4.38 -7.34
CA PHE A 274 -2.61 -4.50 -7.71
C PHE A 274 -2.99 -5.95 -7.99
N LEU A 275 -2.24 -6.62 -8.88
CA LEU A 275 -2.47 -8.02 -9.24
C LEU A 275 -2.31 -8.95 -8.03
N PHE A 276 -1.31 -8.70 -7.19
CA PHE A 276 -1.14 -9.46 -5.96
C PHE A 276 -2.33 -9.27 -5.01
N GLY A 277 -2.78 -8.04 -4.79
CA GLY A 277 -3.92 -7.76 -3.93
C GLY A 277 -5.25 -8.37 -4.46
N LEU A 278 -5.45 -8.40 -5.78
CA LEU A 278 -6.56 -9.12 -6.41
C LEU A 278 -6.50 -10.62 -6.05
N LEU A 279 -5.33 -11.24 -6.22
CA LEU A 279 -5.13 -12.66 -5.92
C LEU A 279 -5.37 -12.97 -4.44
N VAL A 280 -4.83 -12.14 -3.54
CA VAL A 280 -5.03 -12.27 -2.08
C VAL A 280 -6.52 -12.19 -1.73
N GLY A 281 -7.21 -11.14 -2.18
CA GLY A 281 -8.63 -10.98 -1.87
C GLY A 281 -9.52 -12.05 -2.50
N TRP A 282 -9.19 -12.53 -3.69
CA TRP A 282 -9.87 -13.67 -4.32
C TRP A 282 -9.66 -14.96 -3.52
N LEU A 283 -8.41 -15.34 -3.26
CA LEU A 283 -8.08 -16.64 -2.66
C LEU A 283 -8.57 -16.75 -1.20
N LEU A 284 -8.46 -15.66 -0.44
CA LEU A 284 -8.88 -15.62 0.95
C LEU A 284 -10.40 -15.46 1.13
N THR A 285 -11.14 -15.11 0.08
CA THR A 285 -12.61 -14.93 0.13
C THR A 285 -13.38 -16.04 -0.60
N ARG A 286 -12.86 -16.61 -1.69
CA ARG A 286 -13.58 -17.58 -2.56
C ARG A 286 -13.75 -18.97 -1.94
N GLY A 287 -12.93 -19.33 -0.95
CA GLY A 287 -12.97 -20.65 -0.29
C GLY A 287 -14.08 -20.82 0.74
N GLN A 288 -15.13 -20.00 0.73
CA GLN A 288 -16.24 -20.12 1.66
C GLN A 288 -17.53 -20.28 0.88
N PRO A 289 -18.34 -21.32 1.18
CA PRO A 289 -19.67 -21.41 0.59
C PRO A 289 -20.40 -20.10 0.89
N LEU A 290 -20.92 -19.47 -0.15
CA LEU A 290 -21.78 -18.30 0.01
C LEU A 290 -22.92 -18.72 0.95
N PRO A 291 -23.31 -17.88 1.93
CA PRO A 291 -24.59 -18.10 2.58
C PRO A 291 -25.66 -18.14 1.48
N ALA A 292 -26.42 -19.23 1.46
CA ALA A 292 -27.56 -19.43 0.57
C ALA A 292 -28.62 -18.34 0.79
#